data_AF-A0A2V7S4L4-F1
#
_entry.id   AF-A0A2V7S4L4-F1
#
_cell.length_a   1.000
_cell.length_b   1.000
_cell.length_c   1.000
_cell.angle_alpha   90.00
_cell.angle_beta   90.00
_cell.angle_gamma   90.00
#
_symmetry.space_group_name_H-M   'P 1'
#
loop_
_entity.id
_entity.type
_entity.pdbx_description
1 polymer ?
#
loop_
_entity_poly.entity_id
_entity_poly.type
_entity_poly.pdbx_seq_one_letter_code
_entity_poly.pdbx_strand_id
1 'polypeptide(L)'
;MQRRLTPGLALLRVAGFAALLLLFWNPVTSRRVAGDAARLVLLDASLSMGGRGGSWREALDSARVLAKGGRGGGVIWRFGSAVRGYDSLPPTDGASRLAPALAAAAGRGGPVVVVTDGAVGDLGDVPPDLLRRARVVLLPRRPFFDAFVAALDGPRRVSGEDTVRLRVSYGIAGKREAGNGKRSATLAVTLGGGGGGRRIASREVALPDSGTVSTDVTFPVSRLPSPGWSALVVRLEGVPSDSEPRDDARLFVLEVSPQPSVVVLAAPPDWDTRFLARTLQDVARVPVRSFVKVEPRSEAWRDAATLAPVPGSQVAQAVGAAQLVARVGDAAALARFVPHGAVLEWPTARGREGDWYVQPPGASPLAGALAGIAWDSLPPATWVADLAPESSAVAVLSARLARRGASRPVVVVAEREGRRRATIGAGGLYRWAFRGGASAEAYRALVAALADWLLAAGDGKGERFAPVTHEVADGLPLVWRWTGSGAPRDLVVTLAAGSKRRADTLRFDVTGRAELLLPPGVYAYSVQDGPERGLVAVDTYSDEWRPDAPVLRAQEGAPAGRLATTAMRDRWWLFVVAIAAFAAEWAWRRRQGLP
;
A
#
# COMPACT_ATOMS: atom_id res chain seq x y z
N MET A 1 -38.44 -69.42 51.84
CA MET A 1 -37.87 -68.57 50.77
C MET A 1 -38.58 -67.21 50.78
N GLN A 2 -37.88 -66.16 51.19
CA GLN A 2 -38.02 -64.73 50.80
C GLN A 2 -37.14 -63.93 51.78
N ARG A 3 -35.85 -63.74 51.44
CA ARG A 3 -34.91 -62.94 52.24
C ARG A 3 -35.28 -61.46 52.09
N ARG A 4 -35.77 -60.83 53.15
CA ARG A 4 -35.96 -59.37 53.21
C ARG A 4 -34.57 -58.70 53.16
N LEU A 5 -34.20 -58.14 52.02
CA LEU A 5 -33.08 -57.19 51.93
C LEU A 5 -33.40 -56.01 52.85
N THR A 6 -32.54 -55.75 53.83
CA THR A 6 -32.68 -54.56 54.68
C THR A 6 -32.47 -53.31 53.80
N PRO A 7 -33.27 -52.24 53.97
CA PRO A 7 -33.24 -51.06 53.09
C PRO A 7 -31.85 -50.41 52.99
N GLY A 8 -31.00 -50.54 54.03
CA GLY A 8 -29.60 -50.08 54.01
C GLY A 8 -28.70 -50.86 53.03
N LEU A 9 -28.87 -52.18 52.90
CA LEU A 9 -28.14 -52.98 51.90
C LEU A 9 -28.58 -52.65 50.47
N ALA A 10 -29.88 -52.37 50.28
CA ALA A 10 -30.40 -51.93 48.99
C ALA A 10 -29.82 -50.56 48.60
N LEU A 11 -29.75 -49.62 49.54
CA LEU A 11 -29.16 -48.29 49.30
C LEU A 11 -27.67 -48.36 48.91
N LEU A 12 -26.88 -49.16 49.64
CA LEU A 12 -25.44 -49.35 49.34
C LEU A 12 -25.24 -49.97 47.96
N ARG A 13 -26.05 -50.98 47.62
CA ARG A 13 -26.02 -51.62 46.31
C ARG A 13 -26.41 -50.65 45.20
N VAL A 14 -27.48 -49.88 45.36
CA VAL A 14 -27.93 -48.88 44.38
C VAL A 14 -26.86 -47.80 44.20
N ALA A 15 -26.23 -47.32 45.28
CA ALA A 15 -25.15 -46.34 45.20
C ALA A 15 -23.90 -46.89 44.49
N GLY A 16 -23.50 -48.12 44.80
CA GLY A 16 -22.37 -48.80 44.14
C GLY A 16 -22.63 -49.03 42.65
N PHE A 17 -23.81 -49.54 42.27
CA PHE A 17 -24.19 -49.73 40.88
C PHE A 17 -24.36 -48.41 40.13
N ALA A 18 -24.93 -47.36 40.73
CA ALA A 18 -25.04 -46.06 40.12
C ALA A 18 -23.66 -45.43 39.85
N ALA A 19 -22.72 -45.56 40.79
CA ALA A 19 -21.33 -45.13 40.60
C ALA A 19 -20.64 -45.92 39.47
N LEU A 20 -20.81 -47.24 39.41
CA LEU A 20 -20.29 -48.07 38.32
C LEU A 20 -20.93 -47.73 36.97
N LEU A 21 -22.24 -47.46 36.94
CA LEU A 21 -22.96 -47.11 35.71
C LEU A 21 -22.50 -45.74 35.18
N LEU A 22 -22.27 -44.77 36.07
CA LEU A 22 -21.66 -43.48 35.72
C LEU A 22 -20.21 -43.62 35.22
N LEU A 23 -19.43 -44.52 35.81
CA LEU A 23 -18.07 -44.84 35.34
C LEU A 23 -18.09 -45.59 34.00
N PHE A 24 -19.05 -46.49 33.79
CA PHE A 24 -19.18 -47.26 32.55
C PHE A 24 -19.63 -46.39 31.39
N TRP A 25 -20.73 -45.65 31.57
CA TRP A 25 -21.29 -44.70 30.60
C TRP A 25 -20.35 -43.51 30.34
N ASN A 26 -19.59 -43.11 31.36
CA ASN A 26 -18.57 -42.06 31.31
C ASN A 26 -19.07 -40.74 30.68
N PRO A 27 -20.18 -40.14 31.18
CA PRO A 27 -20.68 -38.89 30.63
C PRO A 27 -19.64 -37.77 30.81
N VAL A 28 -19.51 -36.92 29.81
CA VAL A 28 -18.59 -35.79 29.82
C VAL A 28 -19.30 -34.57 30.37
N THR A 29 -18.76 -34.00 31.45
CA THR A 29 -19.20 -32.68 31.94
C THR A 29 -18.28 -31.60 31.40
N SER A 30 -18.85 -30.53 30.86
CA SER A 30 -18.10 -29.35 30.41
C SER A 30 -18.23 -28.23 31.44
N ARG A 31 -17.10 -27.62 31.79
CA ARG A 31 -17.06 -26.39 32.60
C ARG A 31 -16.18 -25.35 31.93
N ARG A 32 -16.52 -24.08 32.08
CA ARG A 32 -15.64 -22.98 31.64
C ARG A 32 -14.51 -22.83 32.66
N VAL A 33 -13.28 -22.99 32.20
CA VAL A 33 -12.06 -22.77 33.00
C VAL A 33 -11.36 -21.54 32.44
N ALA A 34 -10.95 -20.62 33.31
CA ALA A 34 -10.13 -19.48 32.91
C ALA A 34 -8.81 -20.01 32.31
N GLY A 35 -8.41 -19.50 31.13
CA GLY A 35 -7.16 -19.94 30.51
C GLY A 35 -5.95 -19.62 31.38
N ASP A 36 -5.02 -20.57 31.52
CA ASP A 36 -3.76 -20.41 32.28
C ASP A 36 -2.74 -19.47 31.60
N ALA A 37 -3.03 -19.02 30.37
CA ALA A 37 -2.16 -18.10 29.66
C ALA A 37 -2.18 -16.70 30.30
N ALA A 38 -0.97 -16.19 30.58
CA ALA A 38 -0.78 -14.84 31.11
C ALA A 38 -1.44 -13.79 30.21
N ARG A 39 -2.10 -12.82 30.85
CA ARG A 39 -2.76 -11.68 30.18
C ARG A 39 -1.79 -10.95 29.26
N LEU A 40 -2.25 -10.62 28.05
CA LEU A 40 -1.53 -9.80 27.10
C LEU A 40 -2.15 -8.40 27.04
N VAL A 41 -1.33 -7.37 27.12
CA VAL A 41 -1.72 -5.98 26.91
C VAL A 41 -1.16 -5.51 25.58
N LEU A 42 -2.03 -5.10 24.67
CA LEU A 42 -1.69 -4.45 23.42
C LEU A 42 -1.75 -2.92 23.64
N LEU A 43 -0.58 -2.28 23.65
CA LEU A 43 -0.42 -0.84 23.82
C LEU A 43 -0.23 -0.19 22.45
N ASP A 44 -1.11 0.74 22.12
CA ASP A 44 -1.01 1.52 20.88
C ASP A 44 0.22 2.42 20.93
N ALA A 45 1.09 2.28 19.93
CA ALA A 45 2.36 2.97 19.79
C ALA A 45 2.40 3.84 18.52
N SER A 46 1.23 4.17 17.99
CA SER A 46 1.08 5.10 16.88
C SER A 46 1.37 6.54 17.30
N LEU A 47 1.78 7.34 16.32
CA LEU A 47 2.11 8.75 16.48
C LEU A 47 0.98 9.54 17.19
N SER A 48 -0.30 9.21 16.97
CA SER A 48 -1.45 9.90 17.58
C SER A 48 -1.39 9.92 19.12
N MET A 49 -0.87 8.84 19.72
CA MET A 49 -0.73 8.69 21.17
C MET A 49 0.25 9.70 21.77
N GLY A 50 1.28 10.10 21.00
CA GLY A 50 2.29 11.08 21.39
C GLY A 50 2.08 12.48 20.80
N GLY A 51 1.11 12.63 19.89
CA GLY A 51 0.79 13.89 19.21
C GLY A 51 0.00 14.88 20.07
N ARG A 52 -0.43 15.99 19.46
CA ARG A 52 -1.25 16.98 20.15
C ARG A 52 -2.50 16.35 20.75
N GLY A 53 -2.74 16.58 22.04
CA GLY A 53 -3.89 16.03 22.75
C GLY A 53 -3.83 14.52 23.06
N GLY A 54 -2.73 13.83 22.72
CA GLY A 54 -2.50 12.43 23.05
C GLY A 54 -2.07 12.19 24.50
N SER A 55 -2.30 10.96 24.98
CA SER A 55 -2.12 10.55 26.38
C SER A 55 -1.10 9.41 26.55
N TRP A 56 0.02 9.41 25.80
CA TRP A 56 1.03 8.34 25.83
C TRP A 56 1.48 7.94 27.25
N ARG A 57 1.75 8.91 28.13
CA ARG A 57 2.19 8.62 29.51
C ARG A 57 1.11 7.85 30.29
N GLU A 58 -0.14 8.32 30.22
CA GLU A 58 -1.28 7.68 30.89
C GLU A 58 -1.56 6.28 30.31
N ALA A 59 -1.39 6.11 29.00
CA ALA A 59 -1.51 4.83 28.32
C ALA A 59 -0.43 3.84 28.76
N LEU A 60 0.83 4.29 28.84
CA LEU A 60 1.95 3.49 29.30
C LEU A 60 1.76 3.04 30.76
N ASP A 61 1.32 3.94 31.63
CA ASP A 61 1.06 3.62 33.03
C ASP A 61 -0.14 2.67 33.18
N SER A 62 -1.21 2.90 32.42
CA SER A 62 -2.36 1.97 32.36
C SER A 62 -1.93 0.58 31.92
N ALA A 63 -1.12 0.48 30.85
CA ALA A 63 -0.63 -0.80 30.36
C ALA A 63 0.21 -1.54 31.40
N ARG A 64 1.09 -0.82 32.12
CA ARG A 64 1.90 -1.38 33.22
C ARG A 64 1.04 -1.90 34.38
N VAL A 65 0.04 -1.15 34.79
CA VAL A 65 -0.89 -1.56 35.86
C VAL A 65 -1.69 -2.80 35.44
N LEU A 66 -2.21 -2.81 34.21
CA LEU A 66 -3.00 -3.91 33.67
C LEU A 66 -2.20 -5.21 33.51
N ALA A 67 -0.92 -5.10 33.17
CA ALA A 67 0.00 -6.22 33.10
C ALA A 67 0.35 -6.78 34.49
N LYS A 68 0.52 -5.93 35.51
CA LYS A 68 0.82 -6.37 36.89
C LYS A 68 -0.37 -7.06 37.58
N GLY A 69 -1.60 -6.65 37.29
CA GLY A 69 -2.81 -7.10 38.00
C GLY A 69 -3.35 -8.50 37.65
N GLY A 70 -2.54 -9.41 37.08
CA GLY A 70 -2.96 -10.77 36.69
C GLY A 70 -2.23 -11.87 37.45
N ARG A 71 -2.90 -13.00 37.72
CA ARG A 71 -2.24 -14.22 38.23
C ARG A 71 -1.22 -14.69 37.19
N GLY A 72 0.08 -14.58 37.49
CA GLY A 72 1.19 -15.03 36.62
C GLY A 72 1.98 -13.93 35.90
N GLY A 73 1.66 -12.64 36.07
CA GLY A 73 2.38 -11.52 35.42
C GLY A 73 2.05 -11.40 33.93
N GLY A 74 1.51 -10.26 33.51
CA GLY A 74 1.13 -10.00 32.12
C GLY A 74 2.29 -9.58 31.22
N VAL A 75 2.13 -9.78 29.91
CA VAL A 75 3.06 -9.32 28.87
C VAL A 75 2.47 -8.09 28.19
N ILE A 76 3.31 -7.14 27.79
CA ILE A 76 2.92 -5.98 26.99
C ILE A 76 3.52 -6.14 25.60
N TRP A 77 2.72 -5.93 24.55
CA TRP A 77 3.17 -5.71 23.18
C TRP A 77 2.75 -4.34 22.72
N ARG A 78 3.56 -3.75 21.85
CA ARG A 78 3.24 -2.51 21.15
C ARG A 78 2.60 -2.85 19.81
N PHE A 79 1.57 -2.13 19.43
CA PHE A 79 0.99 -2.22 18.08
C PHE A 79 0.91 -0.84 17.43
N GLY A 80 0.73 -0.81 16.11
CA GLY A 80 0.84 0.38 15.29
C GLY A 80 0.96 -0.06 13.84
N SER A 81 2.04 0.32 13.16
CA SER A 81 2.36 -0.17 11.81
C SER A 81 2.87 -1.61 11.85
N ALA A 82 3.44 -2.03 12.98
CA ALA A 82 3.88 -3.39 13.25
C ALA A 82 3.63 -3.78 14.72
N VAL A 83 3.68 -5.09 15.00
CA VAL A 83 3.60 -5.61 16.37
C VAL A 83 5.03 -5.80 16.90
N ARG A 84 5.34 -5.21 18.05
CA ARG A 84 6.68 -5.25 18.66
C ARG A 84 6.63 -5.61 20.14
N GLY A 85 7.76 -6.07 20.66
CA GLY A 85 7.95 -6.25 22.10
C GLY A 85 7.81 -4.93 22.86
N TYR A 86 7.61 -5.04 24.18
CA TYR A 86 7.50 -3.87 25.05
C TYR A 86 8.81 -3.08 25.14
N ASP A 87 8.67 -1.76 25.07
CA ASP A 87 9.66 -0.78 25.50
C ASP A 87 8.93 0.51 25.94
N SER A 88 9.65 1.46 26.52
CA SER A 88 9.08 2.74 27.02
C SER A 88 9.38 3.95 26.13
N LEU A 89 9.96 3.74 24.95
CA LEU A 89 10.26 4.81 24.00
C LEU A 89 8.97 5.46 23.51
N PRO A 90 8.99 6.76 23.16
CA PRO A 90 7.86 7.43 22.54
C PRO A 90 7.27 6.65 21.36
N PRO A 91 5.98 6.82 21.05
CA PRO A 91 5.38 6.22 19.88
C PRO A 91 5.96 6.83 18.60
N THR A 92 6.21 5.97 17.61
CA THR A 92 6.84 6.35 16.33
C THR A 92 6.14 5.77 15.11
N ASP A 93 5.10 4.95 15.32
CA ASP A 93 4.48 4.21 14.23
C ASP A 93 3.47 5.10 13.49
N GLY A 94 3.60 5.18 12.16
CA GLY A 94 2.82 6.10 11.32
C GLY A 94 1.41 5.63 10.99
N ALA A 95 0.93 4.58 11.66
CA ALA A 95 -0.41 4.02 11.49
C ALA A 95 -0.83 3.27 12.75
N SER A 96 -2.12 3.34 13.09
CA SER A 96 -2.77 2.56 14.15
C SER A 96 -3.48 1.32 13.57
N ARG A 97 -2.83 0.13 13.58
CA ARG A 97 -3.41 -1.13 13.06
C ARG A 97 -3.58 -2.21 14.14
N LEU A 98 -4.83 -2.51 14.46
CA LEU A 98 -5.21 -3.45 15.52
C LEU A 98 -5.35 -4.89 15.03
N ALA A 99 -5.74 -5.12 13.78
CA ALA A 99 -6.04 -6.47 13.28
C ALA A 99 -4.82 -7.42 13.35
N PRO A 100 -3.60 -7.02 12.92
CA PRO A 100 -2.41 -7.87 13.07
C PRO A 100 -2.08 -8.19 14.53
N ALA A 101 -2.28 -7.23 15.43
CA ALA A 101 -2.00 -7.38 16.85
C ALA A 101 -2.97 -8.35 17.53
N LEU A 102 -4.27 -8.27 17.22
CA LEU A 102 -5.26 -9.21 17.72
C LEU A 102 -5.08 -10.62 17.14
N ALA A 103 -4.69 -10.74 15.87
CA ALA A 103 -4.38 -12.03 15.26
C ALA A 103 -3.17 -12.69 15.93
N ALA A 104 -2.09 -11.94 16.18
CA ALA A 104 -0.92 -12.42 16.91
C ALA A 104 -1.28 -12.81 18.37
N ALA A 105 -2.13 -12.01 19.04
CA ALA A 105 -2.61 -12.28 20.38
C ALA A 105 -3.45 -13.56 20.46
N ALA A 106 -4.29 -13.82 19.45
CA ALA A 106 -5.12 -15.01 19.37
C ALA A 106 -4.29 -16.30 19.35
N GLY A 107 -3.14 -16.29 18.66
CA GLY A 107 -2.21 -17.42 18.62
C GLY A 107 -1.57 -17.76 19.98
N ARG A 108 -1.40 -16.78 20.87
CA ARG A 108 -0.90 -16.99 22.24
C ARG A 108 -1.95 -17.61 23.17
N GLY A 109 -3.21 -17.29 22.94
CA GLY A 109 -4.30 -17.59 23.86
C GLY A 109 -4.24 -16.77 25.16
N GLY A 110 -5.36 -16.73 25.89
CA GLY A 110 -5.50 -15.99 27.14
C GLY A 110 -6.22 -14.64 27.01
N PRO A 111 -6.41 -13.91 28.12
CA PRO A 111 -7.08 -12.62 28.12
C PRO A 111 -6.26 -11.54 27.41
N VAL A 112 -6.92 -10.74 26.56
CA VAL A 112 -6.30 -9.63 25.81
C VAL A 112 -6.90 -8.31 26.28
N VAL A 113 -6.05 -7.32 26.55
CA VAL A 113 -6.46 -5.94 26.84
C VAL A 113 -5.80 -5.01 25.82
N VAL A 114 -6.57 -4.13 25.21
CA VAL A 114 -6.12 -3.11 24.25
C VAL A 114 -6.16 -1.74 24.92
N VAL A 115 -5.09 -0.97 24.81
CA VAL A 115 -4.96 0.40 25.31
C VAL A 115 -4.64 1.31 24.12
N THR A 116 -5.54 2.21 23.75
CA THR A 116 -5.48 3.04 22.53
C THR A 116 -6.29 4.33 22.70
N ASP A 117 -6.07 5.33 21.85
CA ASP A 117 -6.93 6.51 21.75
C ASP A 117 -8.26 6.20 21.01
N GLY A 118 -8.33 5.06 20.32
CA GLY A 118 -9.51 4.56 19.64
C GLY A 118 -9.59 4.91 18.16
N ALA A 119 -8.62 5.64 17.61
CA ALA A 119 -8.54 6.01 16.18
C ALA A 119 -7.79 4.91 15.40
N VAL A 120 -8.46 3.78 15.15
CA VAL A 120 -7.87 2.62 14.48
C VAL A 120 -8.28 2.56 13.01
N GLY A 121 -7.29 2.54 12.11
CA GLY A 121 -7.51 2.62 10.66
C GLY A 121 -7.99 1.32 10.00
N ASP A 122 -7.76 0.16 10.64
CA ASP A 122 -8.04 -1.17 10.10
C ASP A 122 -9.20 -1.89 10.81
N LEU A 123 -10.09 -1.16 11.49
CA LEU A 123 -11.18 -1.76 12.28
C LEU A 123 -12.08 -2.68 11.43
N GLY A 124 -12.27 -2.36 10.14
CA GLY A 124 -13.04 -3.18 9.20
C GLY A 124 -12.42 -4.57 8.94
N ASP A 125 -11.11 -4.71 9.14
CA ASP A 125 -10.37 -5.97 8.94
C ASP A 125 -10.28 -6.81 10.23
N VAL A 126 -10.71 -6.26 11.37
CA VAL A 126 -10.67 -6.96 12.66
C VAL A 126 -11.79 -7.99 12.76
N PRO A 127 -11.48 -9.29 12.98
CA PRO A 127 -12.51 -10.31 13.20
C PRO A 127 -13.40 -9.95 14.42
N PRO A 128 -14.74 -9.91 14.26
CA PRO A 128 -15.64 -9.46 15.33
C PRO A 128 -15.58 -10.30 16.60
N ASP A 129 -15.26 -11.59 16.49
CA ASP A 129 -15.10 -12.50 17.63
C ASP A 129 -13.83 -12.21 18.44
N LEU A 130 -12.72 -11.83 17.79
CA LEU A 130 -11.50 -11.41 18.47
C LEU A 130 -11.70 -10.07 19.18
N LEU A 131 -12.34 -9.10 18.51
CA LEU A 131 -12.64 -7.81 19.12
C LEU A 131 -13.54 -7.98 20.35
N ARG A 132 -14.63 -8.76 20.27
CA ARG A 132 -15.53 -9.00 21.42
C ARG A 132 -14.84 -9.63 22.64
N ARG A 133 -13.77 -10.41 22.44
CA ARG A 133 -13.00 -11.04 23.53
C ARG A 133 -12.02 -10.07 24.18
N ALA A 134 -11.55 -9.07 23.45
CA ALA A 134 -10.60 -8.11 23.96
C ALA A 134 -11.28 -7.08 24.88
N ARG A 135 -10.67 -6.83 26.04
CA ARG A 135 -10.98 -5.64 26.84
C ARG A 135 -10.40 -4.43 26.14
N VAL A 136 -11.15 -3.35 25.99
CA VAL A 136 -10.69 -2.11 25.33
C VAL A 136 -10.73 -0.97 26.34
N VAL A 137 -9.56 -0.40 26.60
CA VAL A 137 -9.34 0.79 27.41
C VAL A 137 -9.05 1.95 26.47
N LEU A 138 -9.96 2.92 26.42
CA LEU A 138 -9.84 4.09 25.56
C LEU A 138 -9.30 5.30 26.32
N LEU A 139 -8.35 5.99 25.69
CA LEU A 139 -7.78 7.25 26.15
C LEU A 139 -7.88 8.27 25.01
N PRO A 140 -9.10 8.75 24.68
CA PRO A 140 -9.34 9.55 23.50
C PRO A 140 -8.56 10.88 23.55
N ARG A 141 -8.10 11.32 22.38
CA ARG A 141 -7.41 12.60 22.25
C ARG A 141 -8.31 13.76 22.66
N ARG A 142 -7.72 14.75 23.33
CA ARG A 142 -8.42 16.02 23.59
C ARG A 142 -8.72 16.71 22.26
N PRO A 143 -9.96 17.15 21.98
CA PRO A 143 -10.27 17.85 20.73
C PRO A 143 -9.43 19.11 20.56
N PHE A 144 -8.99 19.37 19.33
CA PHE A 144 -8.30 20.61 18.94
C PHE A 144 -8.66 20.99 17.51
N PHE A 145 -8.41 22.27 17.17
CA PHE A 145 -8.51 22.78 15.81
C PHE A 145 -7.18 22.59 15.09
N ASP A 146 -7.26 22.19 13.84
CA ASP A 146 -6.12 21.77 13.05
C ASP A 146 -6.28 22.16 11.57
N ALA A 147 -5.19 22.59 10.95
CA ALA A 147 -5.14 22.89 9.53
C ALA A 147 -3.98 22.15 8.88
N PHE A 148 -4.23 21.52 7.74
CA PHE A 148 -3.27 20.56 7.20
C PHE A 148 -3.19 20.58 5.67
N VAL A 149 -2.08 20.07 5.14
CA VAL A 149 -1.94 19.71 3.74
C VAL A 149 -2.05 18.18 3.62
N ALA A 150 -3.12 17.74 2.96
CA ALA A 150 -3.54 16.35 2.93
C ALA A 150 -2.84 15.49 1.87
N ALA A 151 -2.59 16.07 0.70
CA ALA A 151 -1.99 15.36 -0.42
C ALA A 151 -1.41 16.34 -1.44
N LEU A 152 -0.40 15.87 -2.16
CA LEU A 152 0.20 16.55 -3.31
C LEU A 152 0.21 15.59 -4.48
N ASP A 153 -0.27 16.05 -5.63
CA ASP A 153 -0.26 15.31 -6.89
C ASP A 153 0.30 16.18 -8.02
N GLY A 154 1.09 15.60 -8.92
CA GLY A 154 1.76 16.34 -9.98
C GLY A 154 2.89 15.57 -10.67
N PRO A 155 3.51 16.16 -11.70
CA PRO A 155 4.57 15.49 -12.46
C PRO A 155 5.83 15.31 -11.61
N ARG A 156 6.36 14.08 -11.59
CA ARG A 156 7.56 13.71 -10.82
C ARG A 156 8.86 13.85 -11.60
N ARG A 157 8.79 13.91 -12.93
CA ARG A 157 9.95 14.09 -13.81
C ARG A 157 9.58 15.09 -14.88
N VAL A 158 10.37 16.15 -14.99
CA VAL A 158 10.09 17.30 -15.84
C VAL A 158 11.35 17.73 -16.58
N SER A 159 11.17 18.42 -17.69
CA SER A 159 12.25 19.04 -18.48
C SER A 159 12.40 20.52 -18.07
N GLY A 160 13.57 21.11 -18.35
CA GLY A 160 13.89 22.50 -17.96
C GLY A 160 12.89 23.57 -18.42
N GLU A 161 12.24 23.35 -19.56
CA GLU A 161 11.26 24.29 -20.17
C GLU A 161 9.81 24.02 -19.75
N ASP A 162 9.57 23.01 -18.91
CA ASP A 162 8.21 22.63 -18.53
C ASP A 162 7.63 23.60 -17.49
N THR A 163 6.30 23.52 -17.34
CA THR A 163 5.57 24.15 -16.24
C THR A 163 5.03 23.06 -15.33
N VAL A 164 5.36 23.14 -14.04
CA VAL A 164 4.83 22.21 -13.03
C VAL A 164 3.48 22.72 -12.58
N ARG A 165 2.48 21.83 -12.60
CA ARG A 165 1.17 22.02 -11.97
C ARG A 165 1.02 21.00 -10.84
N LEU A 166 1.07 21.47 -9.60
CA LEU A 166 0.82 20.65 -8.41
C LEU A 166 -0.62 20.83 -7.97
N ARG A 167 -1.38 19.74 -7.92
CA ARG A 167 -2.65 19.69 -7.21
C ARG A 167 -2.38 19.50 -5.73
N VAL A 168 -2.83 20.45 -4.92
CA VAL A 168 -2.67 20.49 -3.47
C VAL A 168 -4.02 20.26 -2.84
N SER A 169 -4.16 19.19 -2.07
CA SER A 169 -5.31 18.95 -1.21
C SER A 169 -4.98 19.47 0.19
N TYR A 170 -5.83 20.31 0.75
CA TYR A 170 -5.63 20.94 2.06
C TYR A 170 -6.98 21.06 2.79
N GLY A 171 -6.95 21.18 4.10
CA GLY A 171 -8.18 21.06 4.89
C GLY A 171 -8.09 21.61 6.31
N ILE A 172 -9.22 21.46 7.00
CA ILE A 172 -9.42 21.83 8.39
C ILE A 172 -10.07 20.67 9.13
N ALA A 173 -9.59 20.36 10.33
CA ALA A 173 -10.21 19.42 11.26
C ALA A 173 -10.45 20.08 12.64
N GLY A 174 -11.43 19.54 13.37
CA GLY A 174 -11.88 20.12 14.65
C GLY A 174 -12.75 21.38 14.50
N LYS A 175 -13.23 21.89 15.63
CA LYS A 175 -14.04 23.11 15.68
C LYS A 175 -13.14 24.31 15.92
N ARG A 176 -13.29 25.36 15.11
CA ARG A 176 -12.75 26.69 15.42
C ARG A 176 -13.42 27.19 16.70
N GLU A 177 -12.65 27.63 17.68
CA GLU A 177 -13.22 28.40 18.79
C GLU A 177 -13.91 29.64 18.19
N ALA A 178 -15.10 29.97 18.71
CA ALA A 178 -16.01 30.94 18.13
C ALA A 178 -15.31 32.29 17.87
N GLY A 179 -15.06 32.60 16.60
CA GLY A 179 -14.43 33.85 16.19
C GLY A 179 -14.28 33.97 14.68
N ASN A 180 -14.34 35.20 14.18
CA ASN A 180 -14.09 35.60 12.79
C ASN A 180 -12.60 35.42 12.41
N GLY A 181 -12.05 34.21 12.57
CA GLY A 181 -10.71 33.89 12.10
C GLY A 181 -10.63 34.05 10.59
N LYS A 182 -9.49 34.55 10.08
CA LYS A 182 -9.26 34.69 8.64
C LYS A 182 -9.62 33.39 7.93
N ARG A 183 -10.52 33.49 6.96
CA ARG A 183 -10.92 32.38 6.08
C ARG A 183 -9.99 32.20 4.89
N SER A 184 -8.92 33.01 4.81
CA SER A 184 -7.88 32.85 3.82
C SER A 184 -6.56 32.41 4.46
N ALA A 185 -5.84 31.59 3.71
CA ALA A 185 -4.49 31.13 4.00
C ALA A 185 -3.67 31.20 2.71
N THR A 186 -2.36 30.98 2.81
CA THR A 186 -1.49 30.94 1.63
C THR A 186 -0.83 29.59 1.50
N LEU A 187 -0.98 28.94 0.35
CA LEU A 187 -0.14 27.82 -0.02
C LEU A 187 1.19 28.36 -0.53
N ALA A 188 2.29 28.01 0.15
CA ALA A 188 3.65 28.36 -0.24
C ALA A 188 4.39 27.13 -0.73
N VAL A 189 5.00 27.24 -1.91
CA VAL A 189 5.93 26.22 -2.41
C VAL A 189 7.34 26.76 -2.21
N THR A 190 8.14 26.05 -1.44
CA THR A 190 9.54 26.38 -1.16
C THR A 190 10.46 25.28 -1.64
N LEU A 191 11.62 25.66 -2.15
CA LEU A 191 12.67 24.75 -2.58
C LEU A 191 13.63 24.47 -1.41
N GLY A 192 13.88 23.19 -1.14
CA GLY A 192 14.78 22.72 -0.09
C GLY A 192 14.03 22.26 1.18
N GLY A 193 14.48 21.16 1.77
CA GLY A 193 13.99 20.67 3.07
C GLY A 193 14.76 21.29 4.23
N GLY A 194 14.05 21.90 5.18
CA GLY A 194 14.63 22.64 6.31
C GLY A 194 14.36 24.14 6.22
N GLY A 195 14.09 24.81 7.34
CA GLY A 195 13.46 26.14 7.48
C GLY A 195 14.11 27.38 6.82
N GLY A 196 15.01 27.22 5.84
CA GLY A 196 15.62 28.29 5.04
C GLY A 196 15.38 28.17 3.53
N GLY A 197 14.34 27.45 3.10
CA GLY A 197 14.06 27.21 1.68
C GLY A 197 13.66 28.47 0.89
N ARG A 198 14.01 28.51 -0.40
CA ARG A 198 13.63 29.63 -1.29
C ARG A 198 12.18 29.46 -1.74
N ARG A 199 11.32 30.45 -1.50
CA ARG A 199 9.94 30.45 -2.02
C ARG A 199 9.95 30.55 -3.55
N ILE A 200 9.35 29.56 -4.21
CA ILE A 200 9.26 29.48 -5.68
C ILE A 200 7.84 29.71 -6.20
N ALA A 201 6.81 29.53 -5.37
CA ALA A 201 5.43 29.85 -5.73
C ALA A 201 4.59 30.17 -4.49
N SER A 202 3.49 30.87 -4.70
CA SER A 202 2.48 31.13 -3.68
C SER A 202 1.10 31.24 -4.28
N ARG A 203 0.08 30.78 -3.56
CA ARG A 203 -1.32 30.95 -3.94
C ARG A 203 -2.16 31.22 -2.69
N GLU A 204 -2.93 32.30 -2.71
CA GLU A 204 -3.95 32.54 -1.69
C GLU A 204 -5.11 31.55 -1.89
N VAL A 205 -5.59 31.00 -0.78
CA VAL A 205 -6.65 29.99 -0.76
C VAL A 205 -7.67 30.29 0.32
N ALA A 206 -8.94 29.95 0.05
CA ALA A 206 -9.97 29.92 1.07
C ALA A 206 -9.89 28.60 1.85
N LEU A 207 -9.94 28.68 3.17
CA LEU A 207 -10.02 27.53 4.06
C LEU A 207 -11.48 27.04 4.14
N PRO A 208 -11.74 25.73 4.02
CA PRO A 208 -13.07 25.19 4.24
C PRO A 208 -13.47 25.30 5.73
N ASP A 209 -14.77 25.23 6.02
CA ASP A 209 -15.26 25.17 7.40
C ASP A 209 -14.91 23.83 8.07
N SER A 210 -14.85 22.75 7.30
CA SER A 210 -14.36 21.42 7.70
C SER A 210 -14.00 20.58 6.48
N GLY A 211 -13.18 19.54 6.68
CA GLY A 211 -12.84 18.57 5.65
C GLY A 211 -11.73 19.05 4.71
N THR A 212 -11.64 18.42 3.53
CA THR A 212 -10.54 18.64 2.56
C THR A 212 -11.08 19.21 1.25
N VAL A 213 -10.39 20.21 0.71
CA VAL A 213 -10.60 20.78 -0.63
C VAL A 213 -9.30 20.69 -1.44
N SER A 214 -9.35 20.96 -2.74
CA SER A 214 -8.15 20.90 -3.60
C SER A 214 -8.04 22.12 -4.51
N THR A 215 -6.81 22.54 -4.76
CA THR A 215 -6.49 23.62 -5.71
C THR A 215 -5.18 23.32 -6.44
N ASP A 216 -4.88 24.03 -7.51
CA ASP A 216 -3.62 23.86 -8.23
C ASP A 216 -2.64 25.00 -7.95
N VAL A 217 -1.37 24.68 -7.78
CA VAL A 217 -0.27 25.66 -7.73
C VAL A 217 0.66 25.41 -8.90
N THR A 218 0.87 26.45 -9.71
CA THR A 218 1.61 26.36 -10.97
C THR A 218 2.87 27.21 -10.92
N PHE A 219 3.99 26.68 -11.41
CA PHE A 219 5.25 27.41 -11.50
C PHE A 219 6.16 26.84 -12.61
N PRO A 220 7.01 27.67 -13.23
CA PRO A 220 7.93 27.21 -14.26
C PRO A 220 9.12 26.44 -13.66
N VAL A 221 9.62 25.42 -14.38
CA VAL A 221 10.78 24.61 -13.95
C VAL A 221 12.06 25.42 -13.87
N SER A 222 12.17 26.54 -14.57
CA SER A 222 13.30 27.49 -14.47
C SER A 222 13.55 28.03 -13.06
N ARG A 223 12.62 27.84 -12.11
CA ARG A 223 12.78 28.16 -10.68
C ARG A 223 13.45 27.03 -9.87
N LEU A 224 13.73 25.89 -10.49
CA LEU A 224 14.34 24.72 -9.86
C LEU A 224 15.81 24.56 -10.30
N PRO A 225 16.67 23.96 -9.47
CA PRO A 225 17.97 23.49 -9.89
C PRO A 225 17.83 22.49 -11.04
N SER A 226 18.65 22.66 -12.07
CA SER A 226 18.67 21.80 -13.25
C SER A 226 20.10 21.54 -13.71
N PRO A 227 20.45 20.29 -14.08
CA PRO A 227 19.66 19.07 -13.92
C PRO A 227 19.74 18.50 -12.49
N GLY A 228 18.78 17.66 -12.11
CA GLY A 228 18.85 16.86 -10.90
C GLY A 228 17.56 16.79 -10.09
N TRP A 229 17.64 16.13 -8.94
CA TRP A 229 16.53 15.97 -8.02
C TRP A 229 16.34 17.20 -7.14
N SER A 230 15.09 17.55 -6.89
CA SER A 230 14.69 18.62 -5.99
C SER A 230 13.57 18.15 -5.06
N ALA A 231 13.64 18.53 -3.80
CA ALA A 231 12.53 18.41 -2.85
C ALA A 231 11.86 19.77 -2.67
N LEU A 232 10.55 19.79 -2.84
CA LEU A 232 9.68 20.92 -2.58
C LEU A 232 8.96 20.71 -1.26
N VAL A 233 8.82 21.77 -0.48
CA VAL A 233 7.93 21.82 0.67
C VAL A 233 6.74 22.68 0.28
N VAL A 234 5.55 22.08 0.26
CA VAL A 234 4.29 22.79 0.08
C VAL A 234 3.67 22.97 1.46
N ARG A 235 3.61 24.22 1.94
CA ARG A 235 3.14 24.58 3.28
C ARG A 235 1.88 25.43 3.20
N LEU A 236 0.94 25.20 4.11
CA LEU A 236 -0.17 26.11 4.39
C LEU A 236 0.31 27.14 5.43
N GLU A 237 0.25 28.42 5.06
CA GLU A 237 0.73 29.55 5.89
C GLU A 237 -0.42 30.47 6.29
N GLY A 238 -0.27 31.12 7.44
CA GLY A 238 -1.18 32.18 7.87
C GLY A 238 -2.48 31.69 8.48
N VAL A 239 -2.55 30.43 8.92
CA VAL A 239 -3.71 29.90 9.65
C VAL A 239 -3.56 30.23 11.14
N PRO A 240 -4.44 31.05 11.73
CA PRO A 240 -4.39 31.34 13.16
C PRO A 240 -4.87 30.12 13.97
N SER A 241 -4.29 29.95 15.15
CA SER A 241 -4.67 28.93 16.14
C SER A 241 -4.54 27.46 15.69
N ASP A 242 -3.78 27.21 14.63
CA ASP A 242 -3.37 25.84 14.29
C ASP A 242 -2.59 25.21 15.46
N SER A 243 -2.88 23.94 15.74
CA SER A 243 -2.39 23.23 16.93
C SER A 243 -1.41 22.10 16.61
N GLU A 244 -1.24 21.71 15.34
CA GLU A 244 -0.36 20.61 14.93
C GLU A 244 0.48 21.00 13.68
N PRO A 245 1.51 21.85 13.85
CA PRO A 245 2.25 22.43 12.72
C PRO A 245 3.10 21.42 11.89
N ARG A 246 3.08 20.14 12.25
CA ARG A 246 3.80 19.06 11.56
C ARG A 246 3.08 18.57 10.32
N ASP A 247 1.76 18.75 10.22
CA ASP A 247 0.95 18.35 9.05
C ASP A 247 0.50 19.54 8.16
N ASP A 248 0.82 20.76 8.57
CA ASP A 248 0.77 22.00 7.79
C ASP A 248 1.53 21.95 6.46
N ALA A 249 2.45 21.00 6.29
CA ALA A 249 3.31 20.91 5.13
C ALA A 249 3.44 19.49 4.61
N ARG A 250 3.64 19.40 3.29
CA ARG A 250 3.96 18.14 2.60
C ARG A 250 5.19 18.28 1.74
N LEU A 251 5.95 17.19 1.65
CA LEU A 251 7.09 17.09 0.74
C LEU A 251 6.66 16.58 -0.63
N PHE A 252 7.30 17.10 -1.68
CA PHE A 252 7.16 16.64 -3.05
C PHE A 252 8.51 16.65 -3.76
N VAL A 253 9.01 15.47 -4.09
CA VAL A 253 10.24 15.22 -4.81
C VAL A 253 9.93 15.11 -6.30
N LEU A 254 10.77 15.78 -7.09
CA LEU A 254 10.76 15.70 -8.54
C LEU A 254 12.19 15.72 -9.09
N GLU A 255 12.38 15.16 -10.28
CA GLU A 255 13.63 15.24 -11.05
C GLU A 255 13.47 16.20 -12.22
N VAL A 256 14.39 17.16 -12.34
CA VAL A 256 14.55 17.99 -13.54
C VAL A 256 15.61 17.37 -14.42
N SER A 257 15.21 16.91 -15.60
CA SER A 257 16.11 16.37 -16.61
C SER A 257 16.42 17.42 -17.68
N PRO A 258 17.61 17.37 -18.30
CA PRO A 258 17.99 18.33 -19.34
C PRO A 258 17.15 18.18 -20.61
N GLN A 259 16.62 16.98 -20.90
CA GLN A 259 15.78 16.70 -22.09
C GLN A 259 14.72 15.63 -21.76
N PRO A 260 13.56 15.61 -22.45
CA PRO A 260 12.61 14.52 -22.33
C PRO A 260 13.17 13.25 -22.98
N SER A 261 13.19 12.14 -22.24
CA SER A 261 13.66 10.87 -22.79
C SER A 261 12.57 10.16 -23.61
N VAL A 262 11.29 10.47 -23.37
CA VAL A 262 10.16 9.91 -24.11
C VAL A 262 9.31 11.03 -24.71
N VAL A 263 8.99 10.91 -25.99
CA VAL A 263 8.05 11.80 -26.68
C VAL A 263 6.88 10.99 -27.24
N VAL A 264 5.66 11.39 -26.92
CA VAL A 264 4.43 10.83 -27.50
C VAL A 264 3.89 11.82 -28.53
N LEU A 265 3.74 11.38 -29.78
CA LEU A 265 3.10 12.11 -30.86
C LEU A 265 1.76 11.46 -31.19
N ALA A 266 0.69 12.24 -31.22
CA ALA A 266 -0.64 11.74 -31.55
C ALA A 266 -1.30 12.55 -32.66
N ALA A 267 -1.72 11.89 -33.74
CA ALA A 267 -2.33 12.55 -34.88
C ALA A 267 -3.32 11.62 -35.63
N PRO A 268 -4.64 11.73 -35.41
CA PRO A 268 -5.30 12.47 -34.32
C PRO A 268 -5.16 11.75 -32.96
N PRO A 269 -5.29 12.47 -31.83
CA PRO A 269 -5.33 11.85 -30.52
C PRO A 269 -6.65 11.08 -30.29
N ASP A 270 -6.55 9.93 -29.64
CA ASP A 270 -7.69 9.10 -29.23
C ASP A 270 -7.58 8.65 -27.76
N TRP A 271 -8.48 7.77 -27.32
CA TRP A 271 -8.43 7.22 -25.96
C TRP A 271 -7.18 6.37 -25.72
N ASP A 272 -6.76 5.54 -26.67
CA ASP A 272 -5.54 4.73 -26.55
C ASP A 272 -4.30 5.60 -26.32
N THR A 273 -4.18 6.70 -27.06
CA THR A 273 -3.11 7.70 -26.89
C THR A 273 -3.10 8.29 -25.48
N ARG A 274 -4.26 8.73 -24.96
CA ARG A 274 -4.34 9.38 -23.65
C ARG A 274 -3.90 8.43 -22.53
N PHE A 275 -4.36 7.19 -22.59
CA PHE A 275 -3.99 6.17 -21.60
C PHE A 275 -2.52 5.73 -21.74
N LEU A 276 -1.99 5.67 -22.96
CA LEU A 276 -0.57 5.39 -23.20
C LEU A 276 0.32 6.47 -22.58
N ALA A 277 0.05 7.75 -22.90
CA ALA A 277 0.85 8.87 -22.40
C ALA A 277 0.86 8.93 -20.87
N ARG A 278 -0.31 8.76 -20.24
CA ARG A 278 -0.44 8.72 -18.78
C ARG A 278 0.34 7.54 -18.19
N THR A 279 0.19 6.35 -18.77
CA THR A 279 0.86 5.15 -18.24
C THR A 279 2.37 5.23 -18.42
N LEU A 280 2.87 5.77 -19.54
CA LEU A 280 4.30 6.02 -19.74
C LEU A 280 4.87 6.98 -18.70
N GLN A 281 4.14 8.05 -18.32
CA GLN A 281 4.55 8.95 -17.24
C GLN A 281 4.72 8.20 -15.91
N ASP A 282 3.89 7.18 -15.66
CA ASP A 282 3.93 6.39 -14.44
C ASP A 282 5.04 5.29 -14.47
N VAL A 283 5.27 4.65 -15.62
CA VAL A 283 6.11 3.44 -15.71
C VAL A 283 7.49 3.63 -16.32
N ALA A 284 7.68 4.58 -17.24
CA ALA A 284 8.94 4.71 -17.98
C ALA A 284 10.07 5.30 -17.13
N ARG A 285 9.76 5.90 -15.98
CA ARG A 285 10.72 6.51 -15.02
C ARG A 285 11.67 7.53 -15.64
N VAL A 286 11.26 8.14 -16.73
CA VAL A 286 11.95 9.21 -17.44
C VAL A 286 10.93 10.30 -17.78
N PRO A 287 11.36 11.55 -18.05
CA PRO A 287 10.42 12.58 -18.43
C PRO A 287 9.72 12.23 -19.75
N VAL A 288 8.39 12.36 -19.76
CA VAL A 288 7.53 12.08 -20.91
C VAL A 288 6.85 13.37 -21.35
N ARG A 289 7.03 13.73 -22.63
CA ARG A 289 6.36 14.88 -23.25
C ARG A 289 5.40 14.42 -24.33
N SER A 290 4.20 14.98 -24.33
CA SER A 290 3.13 14.54 -25.25
C SER A 290 2.66 15.70 -26.10
N PHE A 291 2.70 15.51 -27.42
CA PHE A 291 2.22 16.47 -28.40
C PHE A 291 1.07 15.87 -29.20
N VAL A 292 0.01 16.64 -29.37
CA VAL A 292 -1.20 16.20 -30.07
C VAL A 292 -1.52 17.13 -31.23
N LYS A 293 -2.03 16.53 -32.31
CA LYS A 293 -2.55 17.21 -33.48
C LYS A 293 -4.05 16.92 -33.57
N VAL A 294 -4.86 17.84 -33.04
CA VAL A 294 -6.32 17.64 -32.90
C VAL A 294 -7.02 17.59 -34.25
N GLU A 295 -6.61 18.45 -35.18
CA GLU A 295 -7.18 18.52 -36.52
C GLU A 295 -6.22 17.89 -37.55
N PRO A 296 -6.64 16.84 -38.28
CA PRO A 296 -5.77 16.14 -39.23
C PRO A 296 -5.15 17.06 -40.30
N ARG A 297 -5.89 18.10 -40.73
CA ARG A 297 -5.49 19.05 -41.78
C ARG A 297 -4.77 20.30 -41.27
N SER A 298 -4.82 20.59 -39.97
CA SER A 298 -4.08 21.73 -39.40
C SER A 298 -2.58 21.42 -39.40
N GLU A 299 -1.70 22.40 -39.37
CA GLU A 299 -0.28 22.17 -39.06
C GLU A 299 0.04 22.38 -37.58
N ALA A 300 -0.95 22.85 -36.79
CA ALA A 300 -0.76 23.23 -35.41
C ALA A 300 -0.66 22.01 -34.48
N TRP A 301 0.50 21.87 -33.84
CA TRP A 301 0.68 20.98 -32.71
C TRP A 301 0.28 21.67 -31.42
N ARG A 302 -0.13 20.88 -30.43
CA ARG A 302 -0.42 21.36 -29.08
C ARG A 302 0.25 20.47 -28.05
N ASP A 303 0.66 21.07 -26.95
CA ASP A 303 1.05 20.34 -25.75
C ASP A 303 -0.18 19.62 -25.19
N ALA A 304 -0.07 18.31 -24.90
CA ALA A 304 -1.24 17.51 -24.52
C ALA A 304 -1.81 17.88 -23.13
N ALA A 305 -0.98 18.44 -22.24
CA ALA A 305 -1.38 18.76 -20.87
C ALA A 305 -2.04 20.14 -20.76
N THR A 306 -1.50 21.13 -21.50
CA THR A 306 -1.94 22.53 -21.45
C THR A 306 -2.81 22.95 -22.63
N LEU A 307 -2.79 22.16 -23.71
CA LEU A 307 -3.36 22.51 -25.02
C LEU A 307 -2.78 23.79 -25.64
N ALA A 308 -1.69 24.32 -25.09
CA ALA A 308 -0.99 25.46 -25.65
C ALA A 308 -0.44 25.12 -27.05
N PRO A 309 -0.50 26.04 -28.02
CA PRO A 309 0.07 25.81 -29.34
C PRO A 309 1.59 25.64 -29.26
N VAL A 310 2.10 24.68 -30.04
CA VAL A 310 3.52 24.32 -30.11
C VAL A 310 3.97 24.36 -31.58
N PRO A 311 5.06 25.07 -31.92
CA PRO A 311 5.61 25.06 -33.28
C PRO A 311 6.09 23.66 -33.70
N GLY A 312 5.89 23.29 -34.96
CA GLY A 312 6.36 22.00 -35.49
C GLY A 312 7.87 21.78 -35.39
N SER A 313 8.66 22.86 -35.43
CA SER A 313 10.11 22.83 -35.20
C SER A 313 10.48 22.39 -33.78
N GLN A 314 9.71 22.84 -32.77
CA GLN A 314 9.92 22.44 -31.38
C GLN A 314 9.54 20.98 -31.17
N VAL A 315 8.50 20.49 -31.84
CA VAL A 315 8.15 19.06 -31.85
C VAL A 315 9.27 18.24 -32.49
N ALA A 316 9.80 18.66 -33.64
CA ALA A 316 10.91 17.98 -34.30
C ALA A 316 12.19 17.95 -33.45
N GLN A 317 12.51 19.05 -32.77
CA GLN A 317 13.64 19.10 -31.85
C GLN A 317 13.46 18.13 -30.68
N ALA A 318 12.26 18.08 -30.07
CA ALA A 318 11.97 17.14 -28.99
C ALA A 318 12.08 15.67 -29.46
N VAL A 319 11.57 15.35 -30.66
CA VAL A 319 11.68 14.01 -31.26
C VAL A 319 13.14 13.63 -31.49
N GLY A 320 13.95 14.55 -32.03
CA GLY A 320 15.37 14.30 -32.33
C GLY A 320 16.21 14.04 -31.07
N ALA A 321 15.81 14.62 -29.93
CA ALA A 321 16.46 14.46 -28.63
C ALA A 321 15.98 13.23 -27.83
N ALA A 322 14.82 12.66 -28.17
CA ALA A 322 14.21 11.60 -27.38
C ALA A 322 14.90 10.24 -27.58
N GLN A 323 15.02 9.48 -26.49
CA GLN A 323 15.48 8.08 -26.51
C GLN A 323 14.36 7.12 -26.95
N LEU A 324 13.10 7.50 -26.76
CA LEU A 324 11.93 6.78 -27.23
C LEU A 324 10.91 7.75 -27.82
N VAL A 325 10.42 7.46 -29.02
CA VAL A 325 9.31 8.17 -29.64
C VAL A 325 8.13 7.23 -29.86
N ALA A 326 7.01 7.51 -29.20
CA ALA A 326 5.75 6.83 -29.43
C ALA A 326 4.92 7.61 -30.46
N ARG A 327 4.54 6.95 -31.55
CA ARG A 327 3.77 7.52 -32.66
C ARG A 327 2.42 6.84 -32.71
N VAL A 328 1.36 7.57 -32.39
CA VAL A 328 -0.01 7.05 -32.34
C VAL A 328 -0.87 7.78 -33.37
N GLY A 329 -1.52 7.04 -34.25
CA GLY A 329 -2.41 7.63 -35.26
C GLY A 329 -2.02 7.34 -36.70
N ASP A 330 -2.14 8.35 -37.56
CA ASP A 330 -1.79 8.29 -38.97
C ASP A 330 -0.27 8.33 -39.17
N ALA A 331 0.28 7.21 -39.65
CA ALA A 331 1.70 7.05 -39.92
C ALA A 331 2.24 8.10 -40.92
N ALA A 332 1.44 8.52 -41.91
CA ALA A 332 1.89 9.50 -42.89
C ALA A 332 2.11 10.88 -42.26
N ALA A 333 1.20 11.31 -41.38
CA ALA A 333 1.32 12.57 -40.65
C ALA A 333 2.52 12.60 -39.68
N LEU A 334 2.92 11.43 -39.18
CA LEU A 334 3.99 11.27 -38.18
C LEU A 334 5.37 10.99 -38.80
N ALA A 335 5.42 10.46 -40.03
CA ALA A 335 6.65 10.06 -40.71
C ALA A 335 7.68 11.20 -40.87
N ARG A 336 7.23 12.45 -40.91
CA ARG A 336 8.09 13.64 -41.03
C ARG A 336 9.02 13.88 -39.83
N PHE A 337 8.76 13.27 -38.67
CA PHE A 337 9.54 13.45 -37.46
C PHE A 337 10.54 12.32 -37.28
N VAL A 338 11.80 12.51 -37.66
CA VAL A 338 12.81 11.44 -37.63
C VAL A 338 13.36 11.22 -36.20
N PRO A 339 13.14 10.04 -35.58
CA PRO A 339 13.62 9.74 -34.24
C PRO A 339 15.05 9.20 -34.30
N HIS A 340 15.87 9.57 -33.32
CA HIS A 340 17.22 9.00 -33.18
C HIS A 340 17.20 7.68 -32.40
N GLY A 341 16.37 7.59 -31.36
CA GLY A 341 16.27 6.44 -30.46
C GLY A 341 15.25 5.37 -30.89
N ALA A 342 14.74 4.64 -29.90
CA ALA A 342 13.74 3.59 -30.07
C ALA A 342 12.39 4.17 -30.51
N VAL A 343 11.56 3.33 -31.13
CA VAL A 343 10.25 3.76 -31.66
C VAL A 343 9.15 2.80 -31.24
N LEU A 344 8.04 3.35 -30.72
CA LEU A 344 6.78 2.63 -30.55
C LEU A 344 5.78 3.13 -31.59
N GLU A 345 5.44 2.30 -32.56
CA GLU A 345 4.44 2.60 -33.59
C GLU A 345 3.07 2.05 -33.17
N TRP A 346 2.03 2.88 -33.22
CA TRP A 346 0.65 2.46 -32.95
C TRP A 346 -0.29 3.06 -34.01
N PRO A 347 -0.33 2.46 -35.22
CA PRO A 347 -1.14 2.95 -36.32
C PRO A 347 -2.63 2.71 -36.05
N THR A 348 -3.48 3.73 -36.09
CA THR A 348 -4.92 3.57 -35.76
C THR A 348 -5.84 3.50 -36.98
N ALA A 349 -5.32 3.73 -38.20
CA ALA A 349 -6.14 3.94 -39.39
C ALA A 349 -6.43 2.69 -40.24
N ARG A 350 -5.94 1.49 -39.89
CA ARG A 350 -5.92 0.31 -40.81
C ARG A 350 -6.17 -1.03 -40.13
N GLY A 351 -7.25 -1.13 -39.35
CA GLY A 351 -7.62 -2.34 -38.61
C GLY A 351 -8.85 -3.06 -39.14
N ARG A 352 -8.85 -4.40 -39.08
CA ARG A 352 -10.06 -5.21 -39.20
C ARG A 352 -10.84 -5.15 -37.88
N GLU A 353 -12.05 -4.59 -37.93
CA GLU A 353 -12.93 -4.47 -36.77
C GLU A 353 -13.45 -5.82 -36.25
N GLY A 354 -13.79 -5.85 -34.95
CA GLY A 354 -14.43 -6.98 -34.28
C GLY A 354 -13.93 -7.19 -32.86
N ASP A 355 -14.47 -8.18 -32.17
CA ASP A 355 -14.00 -8.55 -30.83
C ASP A 355 -12.79 -9.48 -30.94
N TRP A 356 -11.60 -8.89 -30.79
CA TRP A 356 -10.33 -9.59 -30.85
C TRP A 356 -9.84 -9.92 -29.44
N TYR A 357 -9.81 -11.21 -29.11
CA TYR A 357 -9.38 -11.68 -27.80
C TYR A 357 -7.88 -11.94 -27.82
N VAL A 358 -7.14 -11.19 -27.01
CA VAL A 358 -5.68 -11.34 -26.87
C VAL A 358 -5.38 -12.66 -26.16
N GLN A 359 -4.41 -13.38 -26.68
CA GLN A 359 -3.96 -14.68 -26.18
C GLN A 359 -2.74 -14.49 -25.25
N PRO A 360 -2.47 -15.45 -24.35
CA PRO A 360 -1.23 -15.44 -23.58
C PRO A 360 0.01 -15.32 -24.49
N PRO A 361 1.05 -14.58 -24.05
CA PRO A 361 2.24 -14.31 -24.85
C PRO A 361 3.00 -15.60 -25.17
N GLY A 362 3.56 -15.66 -26.38
CA GLY A 362 4.52 -16.69 -26.78
C GLY A 362 5.94 -16.36 -26.29
N ALA A 363 6.91 -17.15 -26.75
CA ALA A 363 8.33 -16.88 -26.50
C ALA A 363 8.72 -15.52 -27.09
N SER A 364 9.08 -14.57 -26.24
CA SER A 364 9.50 -13.22 -26.62
C SER A 364 10.33 -12.57 -25.51
N PRO A 365 11.07 -11.48 -25.78
CA PRO A 365 11.79 -10.74 -24.76
C PRO A 365 10.90 -10.21 -23.62
N LEU A 366 9.59 -10.07 -23.85
CA LEU A 366 8.64 -9.53 -22.86
C LEU A 366 7.87 -10.63 -22.10
N ALA A 367 8.07 -11.90 -22.43
CA ALA A 367 7.26 -13.00 -21.88
C ALA A 367 7.28 -13.06 -20.35
N GLY A 368 8.45 -12.84 -19.74
CA GLY A 368 8.58 -12.83 -18.28
C GLY A 368 7.81 -11.70 -17.59
N ALA A 369 7.82 -10.50 -18.17
CA ALA A 369 7.10 -9.34 -17.63
C ALA A 369 5.58 -9.44 -17.79
N LEU A 370 5.12 -10.26 -18.74
CA LEU A 370 3.72 -10.48 -19.06
C LEU A 370 3.15 -11.77 -18.43
N ALA A 371 3.95 -12.47 -17.64
CA ALA A 371 3.53 -13.67 -16.93
C ALA A 371 2.48 -13.37 -15.85
N GLY A 372 1.57 -14.30 -15.60
CA GLY A 372 0.55 -14.19 -14.54
C GLY A 372 -0.65 -13.30 -14.87
N ILE A 373 -0.68 -12.64 -16.02
CA ILE A 373 -1.85 -11.89 -16.49
C ILE A 373 -2.99 -12.86 -16.84
N ALA A 374 -4.20 -12.58 -16.32
CA ALA A 374 -5.40 -13.34 -16.62
C ALA A 374 -6.01 -12.92 -17.99
N TRP A 375 -5.37 -13.33 -19.08
CA TRP A 375 -5.70 -12.90 -20.47
C TRP A 375 -7.16 -13.11 -20.87
N ASP A 376 -7.81 -14.19 -20.42
CA ASP A 376 -9.21 -14.48 -20.75
C ASP A 376 -10.23 -13.51 -20.13
N SER A 377 -9.80 -12.75 -19.11
CA SER A 377 -10.62 -11.75 -18.40
C SER A 377 -10.46 -10.34 -18.95
N LEU A 378 -9.55 -10.14 -19.91
CA LEU A 378 -9.31 -8.83 -20.52
C LEU A 378 -10.43 -8.49 -21.52
N PRO A 379 -10.85 -7.21 -21.59
CA PRO A 379 -11.71 -6.75 -22.67
C PRO A 379 -11.09 -7.06 -24.05
N PRO A 380 -11.87 -7.44 -25.07
CA PRO A 380 -11.32 -7.63 -26.41
C PRO A 380 -10.77 -6.30 -26.97
N ALA A 381 -9.83 -6.36 -27.89
CA ALA A 381 -9.48 -5.23 -28.76
C ALA A 381 -10.62 -5.01 -29.78
N THR A 382 -10.88 -3.76 -30.18
CA THR A 382 -11.95 -3.41 -31.15
C THR A 382 -11.57 -3.65 -32.60
N TRP A 383 -10.27 -3.65 -32.89
CA TRP A 383 -9.73 -3.88 -34.22
C TRP A 383 -8.31 -4.41 -34.13
N VAL A 384 -7.87 -5.11 -35.17
CA VAL A 384 -6.48 -5.57 -35.36
C VAL A 384 -5.99 -5.19 -36.75
N ALA A 385 -4.85 -4.52 -36.84
CA ALA A 385 -4.18 -4.16 -38.08
C ALA A 385 -3.37 -5.33 -38.63
N ASP A 386 -3.23 -5.34 -39.96
CA ASP A 386 -2.35 -6.27 -40.63
C ASP A 386 -0.91 -5.76 -40.52
N LEU A 387 -0.18 -6.32 -39.55
CA LEU A 387 1.23 -6.05 -39.36
C LEU A 387 2.03 -6.77 -40.45
N ALA A 388 2.81 -6.00 -41.22
CA ALA A 388 3.65 -6.56 -42.26
C ALA A 388 4.68 -7.52 -41.63
N PRO A 389 4.92 -8.69 -42.24
CA PRO A 389 5.93 -9.62 -41.76
C PRO A 389 7.32 -9.01 -41.96
N GLU A 390 7.97 -8.62 -40.87
CA GLU A 390 9.39 -8.25 -40.85
C GLU A 390 10.21 -9.47 -40.40
N SER A 391 11.32 -9.79 -41.08
CA SER A 391 12.09 -11.00 -40.78
C SER A 391 12.74 -11.00 -39.39
N SER A 392 12.98 -9.82 -38.80
CA SER A 392 13.52 -9.63 -37.45
C SER A 392 12.44 -9.41 -36.38
N ALA A 393 11.16 -9.44 -36.75
CA ALA A 393 10.06 -9.19 -35.83
C ALA A 393 9.67 -10.45 -35.05
N VAL A 394 9.54 -10.30 -33.74
CA VAL A 394 9.01 -11.30 -32.82
C VAL A 394 7.62 -10.87 -32.35
N ALA A 395 6.63 -11.71 -32.58
CA ALA A 395 5.29 -11.49 -32.05
C ALA A 395 5.28 -11.70 -30.52
N VAL A 396 4.96 -10.65 -29.77
CA VAL A 396 4.82 -10.70 -28.31
C VAL A 396 3.42 -11.15 -27.93
N LEU A 397 2.40 -10.51 -28.50
CA LEU A 397 1.00 -10.81 -28.28
C LEU A 397 0.31 -11.05 -29.61
N SER A 398 -0.63 -11.99 -29.59
CA SER A 398 -1.51 -12.28 -30.71
C SER A 398 -2.96 -12.29 -30.24
N ALA A 399 -3.90 -12.04 -31.15
CA ALA A 399 -5.32 -12.07 -30.86
C ALA A 399 -6.10 -12.91 -31.88
N ARG A 400 -7.26 -13.42 -31.46
CA ARG A 400 -8.20 -14.15 -32.32
C ARG A 400 -9.56 -13.46 -32.34
N LEU A 401 -10.09 -13.27 -33.54
CA LEU A 401 -11.45 -12.79 -33.74
C LEU A 401 -12.44 -13.80 -33.15
N ALA A 402 -13.29 -13.32 -32.23
CA ALA A 402 -14.32 -14.12 -31.56
C ALA A 402 -13.81 -15.44 -30.96
N ARG A 403 -12.53 -15.49 -30.53
CA ARG A 403 -11.83 -16.68 -30.00
C ARG A 403 -11.69 -17.88 -30.96
N ARG A 404 -12.25 -17.82 -32.16
CA ARG A 404 -12.37 -18.97 -33.09
C ARG A 404 -11.60 -18.79 -34.41
N GLY A 405 -11.13 -17.58 -34.72
CA GLY A 405 -10.38 -17.28 -35.94
C GLY A 405 -8.88 -17.58 -35.88
N ALA A 406 -8.19 -17.33 -36.99
CA ALA A 406 -6.73 -17.37 -37.07
C ALA A 406 -6.10 -16.38 -36.07
N SER A 407 -5.02 -16.82 -35.41
CA SER A 407 -4.24 -15.96 -34.52
C SER A 407 -3.51 -14.91 -35.35
N ARG A 408 -3.65 -13.64 -34.97
CA ARG A 408 -2.96 -12.51 -35.62
C ARG A 408 -2.09 -11.77 -34.62
N PRO A 409 -0.84 -11.43 -34.97
CA PRO A 409 0.00 -10.64 -34.09
C PRO A 409 -0.61 -9.26 -33.85
N VAL A 410 -0.63 -8.82 -32.60
CA VAL A 410 -1.15 -7.50 -32.17
C VAL A 410 -0.10 -6.64 -31.49
N VAL A 411 0.94 -7.26 -30.95
CA VAL A 411 2.15 -6.57 -30.48
C VAL A 411 3.36 -7.30 -31.03
N VAL A 412 4.21 -6.56 -31.71
CA VAL A 412 5.43 -7.07 -32.34
C VAL A 412 6.61 -6.22 -31.90
N VAL A 413 7.74 -6.87 -31.65
CA VAL A 413 9.01 -6.20 -31.32
C VAL A 413 10.08 -6.61 -32.32
N ALA A 414 10.94 -5.69 -32.73
CA ALA A 414 12.02 -5.93 -33.67
C ALA A 414 13.26 -5.13 -33.24
N GLU A 415 14.43 -5.75 -33.35
CA GLU A 415 15.72 -5.08 -33.13
C GLU A 415 16.55 -5.19 -34.42
N ARG A 416 17.01 -4.04 -34.93
CA ARG A 416 17.87 -3.97 -36.12
C ARG A 416 18.94 -2.93 -35.91
N GLU A 417 20.20 -3.31 -36.13
CA GLU A 417 21.36 -2.39 -36.04
C GLU A 417 21.40 -1.65 -34.68
N GLY A 418 21.05 -2.36 -33.59
CA GLY A 418 20.99 -1.80 -32.23
C GLY A 418 19.77 -0.91 -31.94
N ARG A 419 18.89 -0.68 -32.92
CA ARG A 419 17.66 0.09 -32.75
C ARG A 419 16.48 -0.84 -32.49
N ARG A 420 15.80 -0.61 -31.36
CA ARG A 420 14.59 -1.32 -30.97
C ARG A 420 13.34 -0.61 -31.46
N ARG A 421 12.41 -1.38 -32.00
CA ARG A 421 11.09 -0.94 -32.45
C ARG A 421 10.03 -1.87 -31.88
N ALA A 422 8.94 -1.29 -31.43
CA ALA A 422 7.72 -2.03 -31.12
C ALA A 422 6.57 -1.49 -31.96
N THR A 423 5.67 -2.37 -32.37
CA THR A 423 4.46 -2.01 -33.11
C THR A 423 3.24 -2.61 -32.42
N ILE A 424 2.27 -1.75 -32.08
CA ILE A 424 0.96 -2.17 -31.54
C ILE A 424 -0.06 -2.06 -32.67
N GLY A 425 -0.49 -3.21 -33.16
CA GLY A 425 -1.48 -3.37 -34.23
C GLY A 425 -2.89 -3.65 -33.71
N ALA A 426 -3.26 -3.16 -32.53
CA ALA A 426 -4.62 -3.33 -32.01
C ALA A 426 -5.12 -2.06 -31.33
N GLY A 427 -6.43 -1.81 -31.38
CA GLY A 427 -7.05 -0.65 -30.72
C GLY A 427 -8.12 -1.02 -29.69
N GLY A 428 -8.54 -0.02 -28.94
CA GLY A 428 -9.48 -0.20 -27.83
C GLY A 428 -8.85 -0.83 -26.59
N LEU A 429 -7.51 -0.82 -26.49
CA LEU A 429 -6.76 -1.35 -25.35
C LEU A 429 -6.88 -0.45 -24.12
N TYR A 430 -7.20 0.83 -24.30
CA TYR A 430 -7.51 1.76 -23.20
C TYR A 430 -8.59 1.22 -22.26
N ARG A 431 -9.48 0.36 -22.76
CA ARG A 431 -10.54 -0.30 -21.97
C ARG A 431 -9.96 -1.21 -20.89
N TRP A 432 -8.74 -1.71 -21.09
CA TRP A 432 -8.05 -2.50 -20.09
C TRP A 432 -7.74 -1.65 -18.86
N ALA A 433 -7.17 -0.46 -19.08
CA ALA A 433 -6.88 0.53 -18.04
C ALA A 433 -8.15 1.14 -17.45
N PHE A 434 -9.16 1.43 -18.27
CA PHE A 434 -10.41 2.07 -17.83
C PHE A 434 -11.23 1.19 -16.87
N ARG A 435 -11.22 -0.15 -17.03
CA ARG A 435 -11.94 -1.06 -16.13
C ARG A 435 -11.38 -1.12 -14.71
N GLY A 436 -10.12 -0.72 -14.50
CA GLY A 436 -9.45 -0.87 -13.21
C GLY A 436 -9.07 -2.32 -12.88
N GLY A 437 -8.60 -2.55 -11.64
CA GLY A 437 -8.24 -3.87 -11.12
C GLY A 437 -7.17 -4.60 -11.94
N ALA A 438 -7.30 -5.93 -12.02
CA ALA A 438 -6.33 -6.78 -12.74
C ALA A 438 -6.17 -6.43 -14.24
N SER A 439 -7.24 -5.92 -14.87
CA SER A 439 -7.22 -5.48 -16.26
C SER A 439 -6.36 -4.22 -16.44
N ALA A 440 -6.42 -3.28 -15.48
CA ALA A 440 -5.56 -2.10 -15.52
C ALA A 440 -4.10 -2.45 -15.24
N GLU A 441 -3.84 -3.39 -14.33
CA GLU A 441 -2.48 -3.91 -14.11
C GLU A 441 -1.93 -4.62 -15.35
N ALA A 442 -2.75 -5.33 -16.12
CA ALA A 442 -2.33 -5.93 -17.39
C ALA A 442 -1.91 -4.88 -18.43
N TYR A 443 -2.68 -3.78 -18.57
CA TYR A 443 -2.30 -2.65 -19.44
C TYR A 443 -0.99 -2.01 -18.97
N ARG A 444 -0.89 -1.75 -17.66
CA ARG A 444 0.32 -1.17 -17.04
C ARG A 444 1.54 -2.04 -17.27
N ALA A 445 1.42 -3.36 -17.08
CA ALA A 445 2.49 -4.33 -17.30
C ALA A 445 2.94 -4.36 -18.77
N LEU A 446 1.99 -4.33 -19.73
CA LEU A 446 2.32 -4.25 -21.15
C LEU A 446 3.11 -2.99 -21.50
N VAL A 447 2.62 -1.81 -21.08
CA VAL A 447 3.30 -0.54 -21.37
C VAL A 447 4.66 -0.47 -20.67
N ALA A 448 4.76 -0.96 -19.43
CA ALA A 448 6.03 -1.02 -18.70
C ALA A 448 7.04 -1.93 -19.40
N ALA A 449 6.64 -3.14 -19.77
CA ALA A 449 7.51 -4.10 -20.46
C ALA A 449 8.02 -3.55 -21.81
N LEU A 450 7.14 -2.88 -22.57
CA LEU A 450 7.52 -2.23 -23.82
C LEU A 450 8.49 -1.06 -23.58
N ALA A 451 8.20 -0.18 -22.62
CA ALA A 451 9.07 0.95 -22.30
C ALA A 451 10.45 0.49 -21.83
N ASP A 452 10.51 -0.48 -20.92
CA ASP A 452 11.76 -1.04 -20.40
C ASP A 452 12.58 -1.68 -21.53
N TRP A 453 11.95 -2.50 -22.38
CA TRP A 453 12.67 -3.12 -23.50
C TRP A 453 13.14 -2.10 -24.54
N LEU A 454 12.31 -1.11 -24.89
CA LEU A 454 12.68 -0.08 -25.86
C LEU A 454 13.83 0.81 -25.34
N LEU A 455 13.83 1.15 -24.05
CA LEU A 455 14.84 2.02 -23.43
C LEU A 455 16.12 1.27 -23.04
N ALA A 456 16.08 -0.05 -22.84
CA ALA A 456 17.23 -0.84 -22.37
C ALA A 456 18.42 -0.95 -23.37
N ALA A 457 18.28 -0.52 -24.62
CA ALA A 457 19.40 -0.43 -25.58
C ALA A 457 20.03 0.98 -25.63
N GLY A 458 19.40 1.99 -25.03
CA GLY A 458 19.95 3.34 -24.90
C GLY A 458 20.59 3.56 -23.53
N ASP A 459 21.08 4.79 -23.28
CA ASP A 459 21.56 5.26 -21.96
C ASP A 459 20.43 5.35 -20.91
N GLY A 460 19.39 4.52 -20.99
CA GLY A 460 18.43 4.31 -19.92
C GLY A 460 19.20 3.82 -18.69
N LYS A 461 18.96 4.45 -17.52
CA LYS A 461 19.85 4.42 -16.34
C LYS A 461 20.20 3.04 -15.76
N GLY A 462 19.73 1.92 -16.31
CA GLY A 462 20.14 0.57 -15.89
C GLY A 462 19.86 0.28 -14.41
N GLU A 463 18.92 1.02 -13.81
CA GLU A 463 18.65 0.96 -12.38
C GLU A 463 18.10 -0.41 -12.00
N ARG A 464 18.80 -1.12 -11.12
CA ARG A 464 18.38 -2.46 -10.68
C ARG A 464 17.24 -2.40 -9.68
N PHE A 465 16.99 -1.25 -9.09
CA PHE A 465 15.88 -1.02 -8.17
C PHE A 465 15.53 0.47 -8.14
N ALA A 466 14.33 0.79 -7.67
CA ALA A 466 13.90 2.18 -7.48
C ALA A 466 12.94 2.29 -6.28
N PRO A 467 12.82 3.48 -5.66
CA PRO A 467 11.74 3.75 -4.72
C PRO A 467 10.37 3.53 -5.39
N VAL A 468 9.43 2.93 -4.66
CA VAL A 468 8.02 2.84 -5.12
C VAL A 468 7.38 4.22 -5.09
N THR A 469 7.63 4.97 -4.02
CA THR A 469 7.34 6.41 -3.89
C THR A 469 8.59 7.13 -3.43
N HIS A 470 8.71 8.40 -3.79
CA HIS A 470 9.87 9.22 -3.38
C HIS A 470 9.62 9.92 -2.04
N GLU A 471 8.38 9.98 -1.58
CA GLU A 471 8.02 10.48 -0.25
C GLU A 471 7.13 9.48 0.48
N VAL A 472 7.25 9.47 1.80
CA VAL A 472 6.35 8.76 2.72
C VAL A 472 6.06 9.65 3.93
N ALA A 473 4.94 9.39 4.60
CA ALA A 473 4.60 10.04 5.86
C ALA A 473 5.50 9.55 7.01
N ASP A 474 5.58 10.35 8.08
CA ASP A 474 6.30 9.98 9.30
C ASP A 474 5.80 8.65 9.87
N GLY A 475 6.73 7.85 10.36
CA GLY A 475 6.47 6.53 10.92
C GLY A 475 6.11 5.43 9.91
N LEU A 476 6.08 5.71 8.60
CA LEU A 476 5.92 4.71 7.55
C LEU A 476 7.25 4.40 6.86
N PRO A 477 7.49 3.14 6.42
CA PRO A 477 8.73 2.79 5.74
C PRO A 477 8.74 3.27 4.28
N LEU A 478 9.92 3.69 3.82
CA LEU A 478 10.18 3.83 2.38
C LEU A 478 10.26 2.44 1.76
N VAL A 479 9.48 2.23 0.71
CA VAL A 479 9.40 0.95 0.00
C VAL A 479 10.20 1.05 -1.30
N TRP A 480 11.05 0.06 -1.52
CA TRP A 480 11.88 -0.08 -2.71
C TRP A 480 11.48 -1.34 -3.46
N ARG A 481 11.62 -1.30 -4.78
CA ARG A 481 11.29 -2.42 -5.66
C ARG A 481 12.46 -2.75 -6.57
N TRP A 482 12.79 -4.03 -6.65
CA TRP A 482 13.73 -4.60 -7.59
C TRP A 482 13.16 -4.59 -9.01
N THR A 483 13.95 -4.09 -9.95
CA THR A 483 13.54 -3.85 -11.34
C THR A 483 14.61 -4.26 -12.35
N GLY A 484 15.80 -4.64 -11.88
CA GLY A 484 16.86 -5.18 -12.70
C GLY A 484 16.56 -6.60 -13.17
N SER A 485 17.28 -7.04 -14.20
CA SER A 485 17.28 -8.44 -14.61
C SER A 485 17.93 -9.32 -13.53
N GLY A 486 17.40 -10.53 -13.34
CA GLY A 486 17.89 -11.50 -12.36
C GLY A 486 17.17 -11.46 -11.01
N ALA A 487 17.59 -12.35 -10.11
CA ALA A 487 16.99 -12.50 -8.78
C ALA A 487 17.32 -11.29 -7.88
N PRO A 488 16.37 -10.82 -7.04
CA PRO A 488 16.63 -9.79 -6.06
C PRO A 488 17.76 -10.19 -5.10
N ARG A 489 18.57 -9.22 -4.69
CA ARG A 489 19.67 -9.38 -3.73
C ARG A 489 19.80 -8.14 -2.86
N ASP A 490 20.37 -8.30 -1.68
CA ASP A 490 20.61 -7.20 -0.75
C ASP A 490 21.59 -6.18 -1.33
N LEU A 491 21.32 -4.89 -1.11
CA LEU A 491 22.15 -3.78 -1.59
C LEU A 491 22.42 -2.75 -0.50
N VAL A 492 23.66 -2.28 -0.41
CA VAL A 492 24.04 -1.21 0.52
C VAL A 492 23.78 0.15 -0.12
N VAL A 493 23.01 0.98 0.56
CA VAL A 493 22.68 2.35 0.16
C VAL A 493 23.32 3.36 1.12
N THR A 494 23.93 4.39 0.57
CA THR A 494 24.40 5.55 1.32
C THR A 494 23.36 6.66 1.22
N LEU A 495 22.86 7.12 2.36
CA LEU A 495 21.86 8.16 2.51
C LEU A 495 22.51 9.40 3.13
N ALA A 496 22.42 10.53 2.44
CA ALA A 496 22.95 11.81 2.87
C ALA A 496 21.81 12.81 3.13
N ALA A 497 21.76 13.36 4.35
CA ALA A 497 20.83 14.40 4.77
C ALA A 497 21.62 15.55 5.39
N GLY A 498 21.78 16.65 4.64
CA GLY A 498 22.67 17.74 5.02
C GLY A 498 24.11 17.25 5.19
N SER A 499 24.72 17.49 6.36
CA SER A 499 26.07 17.00 6.69
C SER A 499 26.11 15.56 7.18
N LYS A 500 24.96 14.95 7.50
CA LYS A 500 24.89 13.58 8.01
C LYS A 500 24.88 12.59 6.86
N ARG A 501 25.72 11.56 6.93
CA ARG A 501 25.68 10.39 6.05
C ARG A 501 25.47 9.14 6.87
N ARG A 502 24.65 8.23 6.36
CA ARG A 502 24.44 6.89 6.94
C ARG A 502 24.47 5.85 5.82
N ALA A 503 25.06 4.70 6.10
CA ALA A 503 24.91 3.53 5.24
C ALA A 503 23.79 2.65 5.80
N ASP A 504 22.99 2.08 4.91
CA ASP A 504 21.90 1.18 5.24
C ASP A 504 21.84 0.03 4.24
N THR A 505 21.11 -1.04 4.56
CA THR A 505 20.99 -2.21 3.65
C THR A 505 19.53 -2.39 3.23
N LEU A 506 19.28 -2.28 1.93
CA LEU A 506 18.00 -2.68 1.33
C LEU A 506 17.98 -4.21 1.23
N ARG A 507 17.17 -4.84 2.08
CA ARG A 507 16.97 -6.29 2.10
C ARG A 507 15.76 -6.65 1.25
N PHE A 508 16.01 -7.14 0.04
CA PHE A 508 14.95 -7.49 -0.88
C PHE A 508 14.42 -8.88 -0.59
N ASP A 509 13.11 -9.01 -0.42
CA ASP A 509 12.46 -10.30 -0.30
C ASP A 509 12.34 -11.02 -1.67
N VAL A 510 11.76 -12.22 -1.65
CA VAL A 510 11.53 -13.03 -2.87
C VAL A 510 10.61 -12.35 -3.89
N THR A 511 9.84 -11.36 -3.48
CA THR A 511 8.98 -10.55 -4.36
C THR A 511 9.71 -9.33 -4.92
N GLY A 512 10.96 -9.13 -4.52
CA GLY A 512 11.77 -7.98 -4.91
C GLY A 512 11.35 -6.70 -4.19
N ARG A 513 10.79 -6.77 -2.98
CA ARG A 513 10.45 -5.61 -2.15
C ARG A 513 11.42 -5.47 -0.99
N ALA A 514 11.85 -4.24 -0.71
CA ALA A 514 12.63 -3.90 0.48
C ALA A 514 11.99 -2.70 1.20
N GLU A 515 12.00 -2.70 2.52
CA GLU A 515 11.44 -1.63 3.34
C GLU A 515 12.52 -1.01 4.23
N LEU A 516 12.55 0.32 4.29
CA LEU A 516 13.52 1.06 5.09
C LEU A 516 12.84 2.17 5.87
N LEU A 517 12.94 2.10 7.21
CA LEU A 517 12.44 3.15 8.10
C LEU A 517 13.49 4.25 8.27
N LEU A 518 13.04 5.50 8.10
CA LEU A 518 13.87 6.70 8.11
C LEU A 518 13.15 7.76 8.97
N PRO A 519 13.88 8.54 9.79
CA PRO A 519 13.30 9.72 10.44
C PRO A 519 12.87 10.77 9.40
N PRO A 520 11.97 11.70 9.75
CA PRO A 520 11.63 12.84 8.90
C PRO A 520 12.86 13.57 8.36
N GLY A 521 12.88 13.86 7.06
CA GLY A 521 14.00 14.48 6.38
C GLY A 521 14.07 14.19 4.88
N VAL A 522 14.95 14.88 4.20
CA VAL A 522 15.25 14.68 2.77
C VAL A 522 16.61 14.01 2.64
N TYR A 523 16.66 12.88 1.93
CA TYR A 523 17.82 12.01 1.83
C TYR A 523 18.23 11.82 0.37
N ALA A 524 19.41 12.31 0.01
CA ALA A 524 20.04 11.92 -1.25
C ALA A 524 20.63 10.52 -1.08
N TYR A 525 20.21 9.57 -1.92
CA TYR A 525 20.70 8.21 -1.87
C TYR A 525 21.65 7.92 -3.03
N SER A 526 22.61 7.03 -2.78
CA SER A 526 23.51 6.46 -3.79
C SER A 526 23.88 5.04 -3.38
N VAL A 527 24.16 4.18 -4.37
CA VAL A 527 24.57 2.79 -4.13
C VAL A 527 26.07 2.67 -4.30
N GLN A 528 26.70 1.84 -3.47
CA GLN A 528 28.15 1.64 -3.52
C GLN A 528 28.59 0.96 -4.84
N ASP A 529 27.82 -0.02 -5.31
CA ASP A 529 28.15 -0.86 -6.47
C ASP A 529 27.19 -0.64 -7.66
N GLY A 530 26.89 0.61 -8.01
CA GLY A 530 26.06 0.92 -9.19
C GLY A 530 25.78 2.40 -9.44
N PRO A 531 25.14 2.72 -10.58
CA PRO A 531 24.83 4.08 -10.97
C PRO A 531 23.58 4.65 -10.25
N GLU A 532 22.86 3.82 -9.49
CA GLU A 532 21.58 4.22 -8.88
C GLU A 532 21.78 5.31 -7.83
N ARG A 533 21.14 6.45 -8.08
CA ARG A 533 21.15 7.62 -7.20
C ARG A 533 19.88 8.43 -7.36
N GLY A 534 19.45 9.06 -6.28
CA GLY A 534 18.28 9.93 -6.33
C GLY A 534 17.99 10.61 -5.00
N LEU A 535 16.75 11.02 -4.83
CA LEU A 535 16.28 11.70 -3.64
C LEU A 535 15.04 11.00 -3.12
N VAL A 536 15.00 10.70 -1.82
CA VAL A 536 13.80 10.26 -1.11
C VAL A 536 13.56 11.16 0.08
N ALA A 537 12.33 11.22 0.54
CA ALA A 537 11.93 12.07 1.66
C ALA A 537 11.01 11.32 2.60
N VAL A 538 11.14 11.63 3.88
CA VAL A 538 10.17 11.29 4.91
C VAL A 538 9.60 12.61 5.42
N ASP A 539 8.29 12.73 5.32
CA ASP A 539 7.56 13.92 5.74
C ASP A 539 7.57 14.06 7.26
N THR A 540 7.35 15.28 7.76
CA THR A 540 6.96 15.45 9.17
C THR A 540 5.48 15.14 9.36
N TYR A 541 4.71 15.21 8.27
CA TYR A 541 3.31 14.85 8.20
C TYR A 541 3.07 13.36 8.51
N SER A 542 1.97 13.06 9.20
CA SER A 542 1.38 11.73 9.34
C SER A 542 -0.14 11.85 9.41
N ASP A 543 -0.87 10.86 8.89
CA ASP A 543 -2.33 10.80 9.05
C ASP A 543 -2.72 10.75 10.55
N GLU A 544 -1.85 10.18 11.38
CA GLU A 544 -2.02 10.06 12.84
C GLU A 544 -1.97 11.41 13.59
N TRP A 545 -1.48 12.48 12.94
CA TRP A 545 -1.46 13.81 13.54
C TRP A 545 -2.84 14.45 13.61
N ARG A 546 -3.67 14.18 12.60
CA ARG A 546 -4.99 14.77 12.48
C ARG A 546 -5.90 14.36 13.63
N PRO A 547 -6.75 15.26 14.13
CA PRO A 547 -7.74 14.91 15.14
C PRO A 547 -8.88 14.10 14.51
N ASP A 548 -8.88 12.79 14.76
CA ASP A 548 -9.97 11.88 14.39
C ASP A 548 -10.82 11.46 15.59
N ALA A 549 -12.11 11.20 15.33
CA ALA A 549 -13.02 10.68 16.34
C ALA A 549 -12.72 9.18 16.60
N PRO A 550 -12.77 8.72 17.87
CA PRO A 550 -12.54 7.32 18.18
C PRO A 550 -13.61 6.44 17.54
N VAL A 551 -13.18 5.46 16.75
CA VAL A 551 -14.05 4.46 16.11
C VAL A 551 -14.28 3.23 17.00
N LEU A 552 -13.32 2.94 17.89
CA LEU A 552 -13.47 1.91 18.91
C LEU A 552 -14.34 2.40 20.07
N ARG A 553 -14.95 1.44 20.77
CA ARG A 553 -15.70 1.68 22.01
C ARG A 553 -15.04 0.94 23.16
N ALA A 554 -15.03 1.60 24.33
CA ALA A 554 -14.55 0.97 25.55
C ALA A 554 -15.45 -0.23 25.89
N GLN A 555 -14.84 -1.35 26.30
CA GLN A 555 -15.55 -2.57 26.65
C GLN A 555 -14.71 -3.44 27.59
N GLU A 556 -15.36 -4.21 28.45
CA GLU A 556 -14.67 -5.08 29.42
C GLU A 556 -14.16 -6.40 28.80
N GLY A 557 -14.61 -6.73 27.59
CA GLY A 557 -14.27 -7.98 26.89
C GLY A 557 -15.04 -9.20 27.43
N ALA A 558 -15.26 -10.20 26.57
CA ALA A 558 -15.88 -11.45 26.99
C ALA A 558 -14.91 -12.30 27.84
N PRO A 559 -15.38 -13.00 28.89
CA PRO A 559 -14.53 -13.83 29.72
C PRO A 559 -13.85 -14.94 28.89
N ALA A 560 -12.51 -14.95 28.90
CA ALA A 560 -11.69 -15.95 28.22
C ALA A 560 -11.77 -17.29 28.97
N GLY A 561 -12.81 -18.08 28.68
CA GLY A 561 -12.97 -19.43 29.19
C GLY A 561 -12.65 -20.48 28.13
N ARG A 562 -11.76 -21.42 28.42
CA ARG A 562 -11.70 -22.69 27.70
C ARG A 562 -12.82 -23.59 28.24
N LEU A 563 -13.53 -24.28 27.36
CA LEU A 563 -14.39 -25.40 27.79
C LEU A 563 -13.46 -26.56 28.17
N ALA A 564 -13.28 -26.79 29.47
CA ALA A 564 -12.65 -28.01 29.95
C ALA A 564 -13.73 -29.08 30.05
N THR A 565 -13.53 -30.17 29.32
CA THR A 565 -14.31 -31.39 29.45
C THR A 565 -13.62 -32.27 30.48
N THR A 566 -14.40 -32.80 31.42
CA THR A 566 -13.91 -33.79 32.38
C THR A 566 -14.86 -34.97 32.33
N ALA A 567 -14.32 -36.13 31.99
CA ALA A 567 -15.08 -37.36 31.97
C ALA A 567 -15.28 -37.84 33.41
N MET A 568 -16.38 -38.54 33.71
CA MET A 568 -16.61 -39.04 35.07
C MET A 568 -15.52 -40.02 35.52
N ARG A 569 -14.86 -40.73 34.60
CA ARG A 569 -13.68 -41.56 34.90
C ARG A 569 -12.46 -40.78 35.39
N ASP A 570 -12.34 -39.50 35.08
CA ASP A 570 -11.20 -38.68 35.56
C ASP A 570 -11.40 -38.24 37.03
N ARG A 571 -12.57 -38.52 37.61
CA ARG A 571 -12.90 -38.19 38.99
C ARG A 571 -12.64 -39.38 39.90
N TRP A 572 -11.40 -39.51 40.39
CA TRP A 572 -10.94 -40.62 41.23
C TRP A 572 -11.87 -40.95 42.42
N TRP A 573 -12.56 -39.95 42.98
CA TRP A 573 -13.49 -40.13 44.10
C TRP A 573 -14.69 -41.03 43.75
N LEU A 574 -15.12 -41.12 42.48
CA LEU A 574 -16.20 -42.01 42.07
C LEU A 574 -15.82 -43.49 42.21
N PHE A 575 -14.55 -43.84 41.97
CA PHE A 575 -14.03 -45.18 42.24
C PHE A 575 -14.02 -45.47 43.74
N VAL A 576 -13.64 -44.48 44.56
CA VAL A 576 -13.64 -44.61 46.02
C VAL A 576 -15.06 -44.81 46.55
N VAL A 577 -16.05 -44.08 46.03
CA VAL A 577 -17.46 -44.25 46.41
C VAL A 577 -17.96 -45.65 46.02
N ALA A 578 -17.65 -46.15 44.82
CA ALA A 578 -18.03 -47.50 44.40
C ALA A 578 -17.39 -48.57 45.31
N ILE A 579 -16.08 -48.48 45.56
CA ILE A 579 -15.34 -49.42 46.42
C ILE A 579 -15.89 -49.38 47.85
N ALA A 580 -16.08 -48.19 48.42
CA ALA A 580 -16.60 -48.02 49.77
C ALA A 580 -18.02 -48.58 49.89
N ALA A 581 -18.88 -48.37 48.90
CA ALA A 581 -20.25 -48.89 48.90
C ALA A 581 -20.28 -50.42 48.89
N PHE A 582 -19.47 -51.07 48.04
CA PHE A 582 -19.40 -52.54 47.99
C PHE A 582 -18.68 -53.16 49.19
N ALA A 583 -17.62 -52.51 49.69
CA ALA A 583 -16.91 -52.95 50.89
C ALA A 583 -17.82 -52.85 52.13
N ALA A 584 -18.60 -51.77 52.26
CA ALA A 584 -19.60 -51.62 53.31
C ALA A 584 -20.75 -52.62 53.16
N GLU A 585 -21.23 -52.87 51.94
CA GLU A 585 -22.24 -53.90 51.66
C GLU A 585 -21.74 -55.28 52.09
N TRP A 586 -20.49 -55.63 51.77
CA TRP A 586 -19.87 -56.90 52.15
C TRP A 586 -19.67 -57.03 53.66
N ALA A 587 -19.13 -55.99 54.31
CA ALA A 587 -18.91 -55.98 55.75
C ALA A 587 -20.23 -56.11 56.53
N TRP A 588 -21.28 -55.42 56.06
CA TRP A 588 -22.62 -55.51 56.62
C TRP A 588 -23.20 -56.92 56.47
N ARG A 589 -23.07 -57.50 55.27
CA ARG A 589 -23.51 -58.87 55.01
C ARG A 589 -22.79 -59.88 55.88
N ARG A 590 -21.46 -59.76 56.02
CA ARG A 590 -20.66 -60.65 56.86
C ARG A 590 -21.13 -60.65 58.31
N ARG A 591 -21.54 -59.49 58.84
CA ARG A 591 -22.14 -59.36 60.18
C ARG A 591 -23.53 -59.99 60.29
N GLN A 592 -24.27 -60.12 59.19
CA GLN A 592 -25.59 -60.74 59.14
C GLN A 592 -25.56 -62.26 58.91
N GLY A 593 -24.39 -62.90 59.00
CA GLY A 593 -24.26 -64.36 58.84
C GLY A 593 -24.47 -64.79 57.39
N LEU A 594 -23.52 -64.42 56.54
CA LEU A 594 -23.55 -64.78 55.13
C LEU A 594 -23.53 -66.30 54.90
N PRO A 595 -23.98 -66.73 53.72
CA PRO A 595 -23.00 -67.26 52.78
C PRO A 595 -22.55 -66.17 51.81
#